data_AF-A0AA37HDI7-F1
#
_entry.id   AF-A0AA37HDI7-F1
#
_cell.length_a   1.000
_cell.length_b   1.000
_cell.length_c   1.000
_cell.angle_alpha   90.00
_cell.angle_beta   90.00
_cell.angle_gamma   90.00
#
_symmetry.space_group_name_H-M   'P 1'
#
loop_
_entity.id
_entity.type
_entity.pdbx_description
1 polymer ?
#
loop_
_entity_poly.entity_id
_entity_poly.type
_entity_poly.pdbx_seq_one_letter_code
_entity_poly.pdbx_strand_id
1 'polypeptide(L)'
;MIIWSGWGMLSALIAAAGLVGSVLLDPALARIGIPTPTGVVLVWVVAAAFNWWLGARLNNRPGRELVDPRTGQIVILRGRHTLFWIPMQYYSVLMVLLGALSVLGAMHGGSPGRKAGQAARAHTPAAGVPLRVASTDTTPPKWPHGRREVAWTFTSGRG
;
A
#
# COMPACT_ATOMS: atom_id res chain seq x y z
N MET A 1 -14.33 22.96 -30.01
CA MET A 1 -15.38 22.46 -29.09
C MET A 1 -14.70 22.08 -27.79
N ILE A 2 -15.15 22.62 -26.65
CA ILE A 2 -14.59 22.26 -25.34
C ILE A 2 -15.41 21.07 -24.83
N ILE A 3 -14.73 19.96 -24.53
CA ILE A 3 -15.33 18.71 -24.04
C ILE A 3 -15.82 18.79 -22.59
N TRP A 4 -15.56 19.89 -21.88
CA TRP A 4 -15.96 20.08 -20.48
C TRP A 4 -16.66 21.43 -20.27
N SER A 5 -17.51 21.51 -19.24
CA SER A 5 -18.19 22.73 -18.81
C SER A 5 -18.06 22.94 -17.31
N GLY A 6 -17.66 24.16 -16.91
CA GLY A 6 -17.50 24.56 -15.51
C GLY A 6 -16.64 23.58 -14.70
N TRP A 7 -17.17 23.09 -13.57
CA TRP A 7 -16.48 22.18 -12.65
C TRP A 7 -16.44 20.71 -13.08
N GLY A 8 -16.89 20.35 -14.30
CA GLY A 8 -16.92 18.94 -14.74
C GLY A 8 -15.55 18.23 -14.69
N MET A 9 -14.45 18.97 -14.89
CA MET A 9 -13.07 18.45 -14.78
C MET A 9 -12.75 17.90 -13.38
N LEU A 10 -13.44 18.37 -12.34
CA LEU A 10 -13.20 17.94 -10.97
C LEU A 10 -13.47 16.44 -10.76
N SER A 11 -14.36 15.85 -11.56
CA SER A 11 -14.60 14.39 -11.53
C SER A 11 -13.34 13.60 -11.90
N ALA A 12 -12.61 14.07 -12.92
CA ALA A 12 -11.37 13.44 -13.34
C ALA A 12 -10.27 13.57 -12.27
N LEU A 13 -10.18 14.74 -11.62
CA LEU A 13 -9.25 14.95 -10.51
C LEU A 13 -9.57 14.07 -9.29
N ILE A 14 -10.85 13.93 -8.94
CA ILE A 14 -11.28 13.04 -7.85
C ILE A 14 -10.96 11.57 -8.20
N ALA A 15 -11.19 11.14 -9.44
CA ALA A 15 -10.85 9.79 -9.88
C ALA A 15 -9.33 9.54 -9.83
N ALA A 16 -8.52 10.51 -10.27
CA ALA A 16 -7.07 10.42 -10.20
C ALA A 16 -6.58 10.37 -8.74
N ALA A 17 -7.14 11.20 -7.86
CA ALA A 17 -6.86 11.17 -6.43
C ALA A 17 -7.28 9.83 -5.80
N GLY A 18 -8.41 9.26 -6.21
CA GLY A 18 -8.86 7.93 -5.79
C GLY A 18 -7.90 6.82 -6.21
N LEU A 19 -7.39 6.88 -7.44
CA LEU A 19 -6.39 5.93 -7.92
C LEU A 19 -5.10 6.02 -7.09
N VAL A 20 -4.54 7.22 -6.92
CA VAL A 20 -3.34 7.45 -6.10
C VAL A 20 -3.57 7.00 -4.66
N GLY A 21 -4.70 7.39 -4.07
CA GLY A 21 -5.08 7.01 -2.72
C GLY A 21 -5.18 5.50 -2.55
N SER A 22 -5.71 4.78 -3.53
CA SER A 22 -5.82 3.31 -3.47
C SER A 22 -4.46 2.62 -3.43
N VAL A 23 -3.47 3.14 -4.18
CA VAL A 23 -2.10 2.59 -4.23
C VAL A 23 -1.33 2.88 -2.94
N LEU A 24 -1.62 4.01 -2.27
CA LEU A 24 -0.91 4.43 -1.07
C LEU A 24 -1.55 3.91 0.22
N LEU A 25 -2.88 3.94 0.31
CA LEU A 25 -3.61 3.65 1.54
C LEU A 25 -3.64 2.15 1.83
N ASP A 26 -3.86 1.31 0.82
CA ASP A 26 -4.00 -0.13 1.04
C ASP A 26 -2.75 -0.79 1.64
N PRO A 27 -1.52 -0.53 1.14
CA PRO A 27 -0.31 -1.03 1.77
C PRO A 27 -0.04 -0.42 3.16
N ALA A 28 -0.45 0.83 3.38
CA ALA A 28 -0.30 1.49 4.68
C ALA A 28 -1.20 0.83 5.74
N LEU A 29 -2.44 0.50 5.39
CA LEU A 29 -3.38 -0.22 6.24
C LEU A 29 -2.92 -1.65 6.53
N ALA A 30 -2.36 -2.34 5.52
CA ALA A 30 -1.80 -3.68 5.70
C ALA A 30 -0.67 -3.72 6.75
N ARG A 31 0.16 -2.67 6.84
CA ARG A 31 1.26 -2.57 7.83
C ARG A 31 0.77 -2.50 9.28
N ILE A 32 -0.45 -2.05 9.50
CA ILE A 32 -1.09 -1.97 10.84
C ILE A 32 -2.08 -3.11 11.09
N GLY A 33 -2.06 -4.15 10.24
CA GLY A 33 -2.87 -5.37 10.42
C GLY A 33 -4.27 -5.33 9.80
N ILE A 34 -4.62 -4.27 9.06
CA ILE A 34 -5.92 -4.20 8.36
C ILE A 34 -5.83 -5.01 7.04
N PRO A 35 -6.77 -5.93 6.77
CA PRO A 35 -6.72 -6.76 5.56
C PRO A 35 -6.78 -5.96 4.25
N THR A 36 -5.97 -6.33 3.27
CA THR A 36 -6.12 -5.87 1.89
C THR A 36 -7.32 -6.58 1.23
N PRO A 37 -8.14 -5.93 0.37
CA PRO A 37 -7.97 -4.59 -0.19
C PRO A 37 -8.87 -3.53 0.48
N THR A 38 -8.94 -3.48 1.82
CA THR A 38 -9.82 -2.56 2.56
C THR A 38 -9.52 -1.09 2.23
N GLY A 39 -8.25 -0.71 2.04
CA GLY A 39 -7.87 0.65 1.69
C GLY A 39 -8.33 1.05 0.30
N VAL A 40 -8.26 0.13 -0.67
CA VAL A 40 -8.79 0.35 -2.03
C VAL A 40 -10.29 0.61 -1.99
N VAL A 41 -11.04 -0.25 -1.29
CA VAL A 41 -12.50 -0.11 -1.16
C VAL A 41 -12.86 1.24 -0.54
N LEU A 42 -12.22 1.59 0.58
CA LEU A 42 -12.50 2.82 1.30
C LEU A 42 -12.28 4.06 0.41
N VAL A 43 -11.15 4.14 -0.29
CA VAL A 43 -10.80 5.29 -1.13
C VAL A 43 -11.80 5.47 -2.27
N TRP A 44 -12.14 4.39 -2.98
CA TRP A 44 -13.05 4.47 -4.12
C TRP A 44 -14.49 4.77 -3.70
N VAL A 45 -14.95 4.22 -2.57
CA VAL A 45 -16.28 4.55 -2.01
C VAL A 45 -16.35 6.02 -1.61
N VAL A 46 -15.33 6.53 -0.91
CA VAL A 46 -15.27 7.94 -0.50
C VAL A 46 -15.19 8.85 -1.73
N ALA A 47 -14.37 8.53 -2.72
CA ALA A 47 -14.25 9.29 -3.96
C ALA A 47 -15.58 9.35 -4.73
N ALA A 48 -16.26 8.21 -4.89
CA ALA A 48 -17.55 8.13 -5.58
C ALA A 48 -18.64 8.91 -4.84
N ALA A 49 -18.73 8.76 -3.52
CA ALA A 49 -19.70 9.47 -2.69
C ALA A 49 -19.47 10.99 -2.72
N PHE A 50 -18.21 11.42 -2.59
CA PHE A 50 -17.83 12.83 -2.65
C PHE A 50 -18.13 13.43 -4.02
N ASN A 51 -17.78 12.73 -5.10
CA ASN A 51 -18.09 13.19 -6.46
C ASN A 51 -19.61 13.29 -6.71
N TRP A 52 -20.39 12.35 -6.18
CA TRP A 52 -21.85 12.37 -6.33
C TRP A 52 -22.46 13.55 -5.59
N TRP A 53 -22.09 13.72 -4.32
CA TRP A 53 -22.54 14.84 -3.49
C TRP A 53 -22.19 16.18 -4.13
N LEU A 54 -20.95 16.33 -4.60
CA LEU A 54 -20.48 17.56 -5.22
C LEU A 54 -21.17 17.81 -6.56
N GLY A 55 -21.28 16.78 -7.41
CA GLY A 55 -21.99 16.86 -8.68
C GLY A 55 -23.46 17.24 -8.51
N ALA A 56 -24.16 16.60 -7.57
CA ALA A 56 -25.56 16.92 -7.26
C ALA A 56 -25.71 18.35 -6.73
N ARG A 57 -24.83 18.80 -5.82
CA ARG A 57 -24.87 20.15 -5.26
C ARG A 57 -24.58 21.23 -6.31
N LEU A 58 -23.68 20.96 -7.25
CA LEU A 58 -23.30 21.91 -8.29
C LEU A 58 -24.33 21.95 -9.44
N ASN A 59 -24.86 20.80 -9.86
CA ASN A 59 -25.79 20.71 -10.99
C ASN A 59 -27.26 21.00 -10.64
N ASN A 60 -27.67 20.88 -9.38
CA ASN A 60 -29.05 21.14 -8.97
C ASN A 60 -29.32 22.59 -8.55
N ARG A 61 -28.43 23.54 -8.89
CA ARG A 61 -28.68 24.96 -8.59
C ARG A 61 -29.86 25.49 -9.41
N PRO A 62 -30.73 26.33 -8.82
CA PRO A 62 -31.85 26.92 -9.53
C PRO A 62 -31.35 27.72 -10.74
N GLY A 63 -32.04 27.58 -11.87
CA GLY A 63 -31.73 28.35 -13.06
C GLY A 63 -32.04 29.82 -12.82
N ARG A 64 -31.25 30.72 -13.41
CA ARG A 64 -31.53 32.15 -13.38
C ARG A 64 -32.46 32.47 -14.55
N GLU A 65 -33.62 33.02 -14.22
CA GLU A 65 -34.53 33.58 -15.22
C GLU A 65 -33.93 34.88 -15.75
N LEU A 66 -33.77 34.96 -17.07
CA LEU A 66 -33.27 36.13 -17.76
C LEU A 66 -34.27 36.50 -18.85
N VAL A 67 -34.68 37.76 -18.86
CA VAL A 67 -35.55 38.29 -19.91
C VAL A 67 -34.69 38.74 -21.08
N ASP A 68 -34.97 38.22 -22.27
CA ASP A 68 -34.34 38.71 -23.50
C ASP A 68 -34.91 40.10 -23.84
N PRO A 69 -34.10 41.18 -23.83
CA PRO A 69 -34.56 42.53 -24.08
C PRO A 69 -35.07 42.76 -25.52
N ARG A 70 -34.74 41.88 -26.48
CA ARG A 70 -35.19 42.03 -27.88
C ARG A 70 -36.52 41.35 -28.16
N THR A 71 -36.81 40.25 -27.48
CA THR A 71 -37.98 39.41 -27.75
C THR A 71 -38.99 39.39 -26.61
N GLY A 72 -38.61 39.89 -25.42
CA GLY A 72 -39.41 39.81 -24.21
C GLY A 72 -39.55 38.40 -23.64
N GLN A 73 -38.84 37.40 -24.20
CA GLN A 73 -38.94 36.01 -23.78
C GLN A 73 -38.16 35.75 -22.48
N ILE A 74 -38.72 34.90 -21.62
CA ILE A 74 -38.06 34.43 -20.40
C ILE A 74 -37.23 33.20 -20.75
N VAL A 75 -35.91 33.31 -20.58
CA VAL A 75 -34.96 32.20 -20.77
C VAL A 75 -34.44 31.75 -19.42
N ILE A 76 -34.59 30.45 -19.12
CA ILE A 76 -34.06 29.85 -17.89
C ILE A 76 -32.63 29.37 -18.15
N LEU A 77 -31.65 30.11 -17.67
CA LEU A 77 -30.24 29.72 -17.77
C LEU A 77 -29.84 28.86 -16.56
N ARG A 78 -29.63 27.57 -16.80
CA ARG A 78 -29.14 26.61 -15.80
C ARG A 78 -27.66 26.30 -16.04
N GLY A 79 -26.81 26.60 -15.06
CA GLY A 79 -25.41 26.17 -15.08
C GLY A 79 -25.33 24.64 -15.03
N ARG A 80 -24.66 24.03 -16.02
CA ARG A 80 -24.40 22.58 -16.04
C ARG A 80 -22.89 22.34 -15.95
N HIS A 81 -22.49 21.50 -15.02
CA HIS A 81 -21.12 21.05 -14.83
C HIS A 81 -20.99 19.63 -15.36
N THR A 82 -20.44 19.54 -16.57
CA THR A 82 -20.37 18.31 -17.36
C THR A 82 -18.95 18.06 -17.83
N LEU A 83 -18.61 16.78 -17.95
CA LEU A 83 -17.40 16.31 -18.60
C LEU A 83 -17.85 15.36 -19.73
N PHE A 84 -17.38 15.59 -20.95
CA PHE A 84 -17.90 14.97 -22.17
C PHE A 84 -19.44 15.01 -22.26
N TRP A 85 -20.03 16.16 -21.94
CA TRP A 85 -21.49 16.38 -21.89
C TRP A 85 -22.26 15.52 -20.87
N ILE A 86 -21.57 14.69 -20.08
CA ILE A 86 -22.14 13.88 -19.01
C ILE A 86 -22.07 14.67 -17.69
N PRO A 87 -23.18 14.82 -16.96
CA PRO A 87 -23.18 15.41 -15.62
C PRO A 87 -22.19 14.73 -14.67
N MET A 88 -21.42 15.53 -13.94
CA MET A 88 -20.40 15.08 -12.99
C MET A 88 -20.85 13.93 -12.06
N GLN A 89 -22.08 13.94 -11.57
CA GLN A 89 -22.61 12.90 -10.69
C GLN A 89 -22.56 11.48 -11.29
N TYR A 90 -22.69 11.32 -12.61
CA TYR A 90 -22.66 10.00 -13.25
C TYR A 90 -21.24 9.41 -13.31
N TYR A 91 -20.20 10.24 -13.21
CA TYR A 91 -18.83 9.74 -13.08
C TYR A 91 -18.61 8.99 -11.76
N SER A 92 -19.48 9.14 -10.75
CA SER A 92 -19.42 8.31 -9.55
C SER A 92 -19.68 6.84 -9.83
N VAL A 93 -20.55 6.53 -10.81
CA VAL A 93 -20.77 5.14 -11.25
C VAL A 93 -19.49 4.58 -11.86
N LEU A 94 -18.81 5.38 -12.69
CA LEU A 94 -17.51 5.01 -13.26
C LEU A 94 -16.46 4.79 -12.16
N MET A 95 -16.42 5.63 -11.13
CA MET A 95 -15.52 5.47 -9.99
C MET A 95 -15.78 4.16 -9.23
N VAL A 96 -17.05 3.79 -9.01
CA VAL A 96 -17.39 2.50 -8.39
C VAL A 96 -16.90 1.33 -9.25
N LEU A 97 -17.08 1.40 -10.58
CA LEU A 97 -16.58 0.39 -11.50
C LEU A 97 -15.06 0.28 -11.47
N LEU A 98 -14.35 1.41 -11.47
CA LEU A 98 -12.89 1.44 -11.34
C LEU A 98 -12.42 0.89 -9.98
N GLY A 99 -13.15 1.17 -8.91
CA GLY A 99 -12.89 0.60 -7.59
C GLY A 99 -13.07 -0.92 -7.57
N ALA A 100 -14.16 -1.42 -8.15
CA ALA A 100 -14.38 -2.86 -8.29
C ALA A 100 -13.27 -3.53 -9.11
N LEU A 101 -12.86 -2.93 -10.24
CA LEU A 101 -11.75 -3.42 -11.05
C LEU A 101 -10.43 -3.40 -10.27
N SER A 102 -10.18 -2.36 -9.48
CA SER A 102 -8.98 -2.24 -8.64
C SER A 102 -8.94 -3.33 -7.56
N VAL A 103 -10.07 -3.64 -6.95
CA VAL A 103 -10.22 -4.76 -5.98
C VAL A 103 -9.94 -6.10 -6.65
N LEU A 104 -10.53 -6.34 -7.82
CA LEU A 104 -10.26 -7.56 -8.60
C LEU A 104 -8.78 -7.66 -8.96
N GLY A 105 -8.15 -6.57 -9.39
CA GLY A 105 -6.72 -6.51 -9.66
C GLY A 105 -5.87 -6.81 -8.43
N ALA A 106 -6.23 -6.25 -7.27
CA ALA A 106 -5.55 -6.52 -6.01
C ALA A 106 -5.66 -8.00 -5.58
N MET A 107 -6.78 -8.66 -5.88
CA MET A 107 -6.98 -10.08 -5.60
C MET A 107 -6.17 -11.00 -6.53
N HIS A 108 -5.99 -10.63 -7.81
CA HIS A 108 -5.26 -11.45 -8.80
C HIS A 108 -3.77 -11.11 -8.91
N GLY A 109 -3.35 -9.93 -8.46
CA GLY A 109 -1.97 -9.51 -8.42
C GLY A 109 -1.19 -10.29 -7.36
N GLY A 110 -0.66 -11.46 -7.73
CA GLY A 110 0.25 -12.23 -6.89
C GLY A 110 1.36 -11.32 -6.36
N SER A 111 1.43 -11.17 -5.04
CA SER A 111 2.31 -10.23 -4.35
C SER A 111 3.74 -10.29 -4.91
N PRO A 112 4.26 -9.23 -5.57
CA PRO A 112 5.62 -9.23 -6.12
C PRO A 112 6.70 -9.54 -5.07
N GLY A 113 6.41 -9.24 -3.79
CA GLY A 113 7.28 -9.50 -2.66
C GLY A 113 7.55 -10.98 -2.36
N ARG A 114 6.67 -11.91 -2.76
CA ARG A 114 6.93 -13.36 -2.58
C ARG A 114 8.05 -13.86 -3.48
N LYS A 115 8.12 -13.38 -4.72
CA LYS A 115 9.12 -13.84 -5.70
C LYS A 115 10.52 -13.35 -5.37
N ALA A 116 10.67 -12.11 -4.89
CA ALA A 116 11.98 -11.57 -4.49
C ALA A 116 12.57 -12.27 -3.25
N GLY A 117 11.75 -12.57 -2.23
CA GLY A 117 12.21 -13.30 -1.05
C GLY A 117 12.55 -14.78 -1.34
N GLN A 118 11.88 -15.39 -2.31
CA GLN A 118 12.12 -16.78 -2.70
C GLN A 118 13.36 -16.91 -3.62
N ALA A 119 13.60 -15.93 -4.49
CA ALA A 119 14.85 -15.83 -5.26
C ALA A 119 16.06 -15.55 -4.35
N ALA A 120 15.92 -14.68 -3.34
CA ALA A 120 16.97 -14.44 -2.34
C ALA A 120 17.29 -15.70 -1.52
N ARG A 121 16.28 -16.50 -1.15
CA ARG A 121 16.47 -17.79 -0.46
C ARG A 121 17.04 -18.89 -1.38
N ALA A 122 16.80 -18.81 -2.68
CA ALA A 122 17.36 -19.74 -3.65
C ALA A 122 18.84 -19.47 -3.96
N HIS A 123 19.32 -18.25 -3.72
CA HIS A 123 20.70 -17.84 -3.98
C HIS A 123 21.60 -17.80 -2.73
N THR A 124 21.12 -18.22 -1.55
CA THR A 124 22.01 -18.54 -0.43
C THR A 124 22.55 -19.95 -0.67
N PRO A 125 23.82 -20.15 -1.12
CA PRO A 125 24.43 -21.46 -0.96
C PRO A 125 24.40 -21.76 0.53
N ALA A 126 24.01 -22.98 0.90
CA ALA A 126 24.07 -23.49 2.26
C ALA A 126 25.50 -23.33 2.81
N ALA A 127 25.79 -22.16 3.37
CA ALA A 127 27.04 -21.84 4.01
C ALA A 127 26.91 -22.29 5.46
N GLY A 128 27.69 -23.31 5.81
CA GLY A 128 27.95 -23.67 7.19
C GLY A 128 27.35 -25.00 7.60
N VAL A 129 28.06 -26.06 7.23
CA VAL A 129 28.25 -27.27 8.05
C VAL A 129 28.02 -26.96 9.55
N PRO A 130 27.16 -27.68 10.29
CA PRO A 130 27.14 -27.53 11.73
C PRO A 130 28.51 -27.95 12.24
N LEU A 131 29.29 -26.97 12.71
CA LEU A 131 30.54 -27.20 13.41
C LEU A 131 30.15 -27.98 14.66
N ARG A 132 30.31 -29.30 14.59
CA ARG A 132 30.06 -30.26 15.66
C ARG A 132 30.99 -29.85 16.79
N VAL A 133 30.47 -29.10 17.75
CA VAL A 133 31.15 -28.81 19.01
C VAL A 133 31.44 -30.18 19.61
N ALA A 134 32.71 -30.58 19.55
CA ALA A 134 33.19 -31.76 20.23
C ALA A 134 32.87 -31.56 21.70
N SER A 135 31.89 -32.31 22.20
CA SER A 135 31.66 -32.47 23.62
C SER A 135 32.99 -32.90 24.23
N THR A 136 33.56 -32.06 25.09
CA THR A 136 34.67 -32.44 25.95
C THR A 136 34.18 -33.59 26.82
N ASP A 137 34.50 -34.81 26.39
CA ASP A 137 34.35 -36.02 27.17
C ASP A 137 35.28 -35.89 28.38
N THR A 138 34.70 -35.55 29.53
CA THR A 138 35.40 -35.54 30.82
C THR A 138 35.53 -36.96 31.31
N THR A 139 36.32 -37.78 30.63
CA THR A 139 36.82 -39.04 31.15
C THR A 139 38.30 -38.86 31.51
N PRO A 140 38.69 -38.90 32.80
CA PRO A 140 40.09 -38.76 33.18
C PRO A 140 40.89 -40.00 32.74
N PRO A 141 42.12 -39.82 32.23
CA PRO A 141 42.97 -40.95 31.87
C PRO A 141 43.40 -41.73 33.11
N LYS A 142 43.27 -43.06 33.06
CA LYS A 142 43.83 -43.97 34.08
C LYS A 142 45.35 -43.96 33.95
N TRP A 143 46.01 -43.35 34.94
CA TRP A 143 47.47 -43.35 35.07
C TRP A 143 47.98 -44.77 35.37
N PRO A 144 48.99 -45.28 34.64
CA PRO A 144 49.72 -46.46 35.08
C PRO A 144 50.74 -46.08 36.16
N HIS A 145 50.70 -46.79 37.27
CA HIS A 145 51.68 -46.74 38.36
C HIS A 145 53.11 -46.95 37.81
N GLY A 146 54.05 -46.06 38.16
CA GLY A 146 55.44 -46.27 37.75
C GLY A 146 56.42 -45.15 38.08
N ARG A 147 56.75 -45.01 39.37
CA ARG A 147 58.10 -44.74 39.92
C ARG A 147 59.04 -43.80 39.12
N ARG A 148 59.39 -42.65 39.73
CA ARG A 148 60.76 -42.34 40.20
C ARG A 148 60.78 -40.98 40.93
N GLU A 149 61.17 -41.05 42.18
CA GLU A 149 61.56 -39.92 43.02
C GLU A 149 62.75 -39.19 42.38
N VAL A 150 62.67 -37.87 42.27
CA VAL A 150 63.84 -37.02 42.04
C VAL A 150 63.79 -35.92 43.09
N ALA A 151 64.73 -36.03 44.02
CA ALA A 151 64.96 -35.10 45.11
C ALA A 151 65.36 -33.73 44.57
N TRP A 152 64.70 -32.67 45.07
CA TRP A 152 65.17 -31.30 44.91
C TRP A 152 65.77 -30.85 46.24
N THR A 153 67.09 -30.69 46.23
CA THR A 153 67.85 -30.05 47.31
C THR A 153 67.69 -28.53 47.24
N PHE A 154 67.54 -27.95 48.42
CA PHE A 154 67.52 -26.53 48.76
C PHE A 154 68.72 -25.73 48.20
N THR A 155 68.49 -24.48 47.79
CA THR A 155 69.35 -23.34 48.17
C THR A 155 68.53 -22.05 48.29
N SER A 156 68.52 -21.46 49.47
CA SER A 156 68.05 -20.11 49.76
C SER A 156 69.17 -19.09 49.51
N GLY A 157 68.84 -17.89 49.04
CA GLY A 157 69.80 -16.80 48.86
C GLY A 157 69.12 -15.45 48.81
N ARG A 158 69.19 -14.72 49.93
CA ARG A 158 68.81 -13.32 50.12
C ARG A 158 69.80 -12.39 49.43
N GLY A 159 69.31 -11.26 48.95
CA GLY A 159 70.05 -10.06 48.58
C GLY A 159 69.09 -8.88 48.59
#